data_AF-A0AAD1JXV7-F1
#
_entry.id   AF-A0AAD1JXV7-F1
#
_cell.length_a   1.000
_cell.length_b   1.000
_cell.length_c   1.000
_cell.angle_alpha   90.00
_cell.angle_beta   90.00
_cell.angle_gamma   90.00
#
_symmetry.space_group_name_H-M   'P 1'
#
loop_
_entity.id
_entity.type
_entity.pdbx_description
1 polymer ?
#
loop_
_entity_poly.entity_id
_entity_poly.type
_entity_poly.pdbx_seq_one_letter_code
_entity_poly.pdbx_strand_id
1 'polypeptide(L)'
;MGNENVLSFTEIMKSGMIWLVAVIFVLAILSLLMGLVPRFADVIWVYLGFLLFMTYLGKLLNLPKWLENLSIYSQIPKLPVEKMNLPTVSLILILALVLILIGYKAYERRDLITG
;
A
#
# COMPACT_ATOMS: atom_id res chain seq x y z
N MET A 1 -7.21 36.64 18.94
CA MET A 1 -6.03 35.74 18.91
C MET A 1 -6.47 34.37 19.42
N GLY A 2 -6.78 33.44 18.52
CA GLY A 2 -7.38 32.14 18.87
C GLY A 2 -7.54 31.21 17.68
N ASN A 3 -6.41 30.73 17.18
CA ASN A 3 -6.20 29.44 16.50
C ASN A 3 -6.83 29.16 15.12
N GLU A 4 -6.24 29.74 14.09
CA GLU A 4 -6.54 29.53 12.66
C GLU A 4 -5.51 28.59 11.96
N ASN A 5 -4.61 27.98 12.76
CA ASN A 5 -3.58 27.03 12.31
C ASN A 5 -3.62 25.68 13.05
N VAL A 6 -4.71 25.37 13.76
CA VAL A 6 -4.89 24.03 14.33
C VAL A 6 -5.37 23.10 13.25
N LEU A 7 -4.54 22.08 12.96
CA LEU A 7 -4.89 20.91 12.15
C LEU A 7 -6.35 20.53 12.39
N SER A 8 -7.21 20.84 11.42
CA SER A 8 -8.64 20.60 11.57
C SER A 8 -8.88 19.09 11.66
N PHE A 9 -9.91 18.67 12.39
CA PHE A 9 -10.30 17.25 12.45
C PHE A 9 -10.44 16.66 11.04
N THR A 10 -10.96 17.43 10.09
CA THR A 10 -11.07 17.05 8.68
C THR A 10 -9.72 16.85 8.01
N GLU A 11 -8.70 17.64 8.35
CA GLU A 11 -7.35 17.49 7.80
C GLU A 11 -6.65 16.24 8.36
N ILE A 12 -6.87 15.95 9.64
CA ILE A 12 -6.39 14.72 10.27
C ILE A 12 -7.04 13.50 9.59
N MET A 13 -8.36 13.54 9.39
CA MET A 13 -9.09 12.48 8.68
C MET A 13 -8.62 12.30 7.23
N LYS A 14 -8.47 13.39 6.49
CA LYS A 14 -7.92 13.35 5.12
C LYS A 14 -6.51 12.78 5.08
N SER A 15 -5.67 13.13 6.05
CA SER A 15 -4.30 12.61 6.17
C SER A 15 -4.32 11.10 6.45
N GLY A 16 -5.21 10.63 7.33
CA GLY A 16 -5.38 9.20 7.62
C GLY A 16 -5.90 8.39 6.43
N MET A 17 -6.83 8.94 5.63
CA MET A 17 -7.40 8.23 4.47
C MET A 17 -6.35 7.83 3.44
N ILE A 18 -5.26 8.58 3.32
CA ILE A 18 -4.19 8.29 2.35
C ILE A 18 -3.44 7.01 2.72
N TRP A 19 -3.34 6.68 4.01
CA TRP A 19 -2.71 5.43 4.46
C TRP A 19 -3.51 4.21 4.01
N LEU A 20 -4.83 4.34 3.81
CA LEU A 20 -5.66 3.25 3.29
C LEU A 20 -5.23 2.85 1.87
N VAL A 21 -4.66 3.77 1.09
CA VAL A 21 -4.19 3.46 -0.27
C VAL A 21 -3.08 2.42 -0.23
N ALA A 22 -2.13 2.54 0.72
CA ALA A 22 -1.09 1.53 0.92
C ALA A 22 -1.69 0.19 1.37
N VAL A 23 -2.65 0.22 2.29
CA VAL A 23 -3.33 -0.99 2.77
C VAL A 23 -4.05 -1.70 1.63
N ILE A 24 -4.82 -0.98 0.81
CA ILE A 24 -5.51 -1.50 -0.36
C ILE A 24 -4.51 -2.12 -1.34
N PHE A 25 -3.36 -1.49 -1.56
CA PHE A 25 -2.32 -2.02 -2.45
C PHE A 25 -1.72 -3.34 -1.92
N VAL A 26 -1.44 -3.44 -0.61
CA VAL A 26 -0.97 -4.70 0.00
C VAL A 26 -2.02 -5.79 -0.12
N LEU A 27 -3.30 -5.47 0.13
CA LEU A 27 -4.41 -6.42 -0.06
C LEU A 27 -4.59 -6.84 -1.51
N ALA A 28 -4.31 -5.94 -2.46
CA ALA A 28 -4.34 -6.25 -3.88
C ALA A 28 -3.26 -7.26 -4.29
N ILE A 29 -2.04 -7.12 -3.74
CA ILE A 29 -0.97 -8.11 -3.91
C ILE A 29 -1.40 -9.46 -3.30
N LEU A 30 -1.97 -9.43 -2.08
CA LEU A 30 -2.45 -10.65 -1.43
C LEU A 30 -3.55 -11.34 -2.25
N SER A 31 -4.51 -10.58 -2.78
CA SER A 31 -5.56 -11.08 -3.67
C SER A 31 -4.98 -11.74 -4.91
N LEU A 32 -3.96 -11.14 -5.52
CA LEU A 32 -3.25 -11.73 -6.65
C LEU A 32 -2.53 -13.03 -6.27
N LEU A 33 -1.82 -13.05 -5.14
CA LEU A 33 -1.11 -14.24 -4.66
C LEU A 33 -2.08 -15.39 -4.36
N MET A 34 -3.19 -15.11 -3.67
CA MET A 34 -4.23 -16.10 -3.40
C MET A 34 -4.87 -16.63 -4.69
N GLY A 35 -5.12 -15.74 -5.66
CA GLY A 35 -5.71 -16.11 -6.95
C GLY A 35 -4.79 -16.93 -7.84
N LEU A 36 -3.50 -16.59 -7.94
CA LEU A 36 -2.55 -17.30 -8.80
C LEU A 36 -1.96 -18.54 -8.11
N VAL A 37 -1.34 -18.36 -6.95
CA VAL A 37 -0.59 -19.41 -6.24
C VAL A 37 -0.77 -19.25 -4.71
N PRO A 38 -1.87 -19.76 -4.12
CA PRO A 38 -2.22 -19.53 -2.72
C PRO A 38 -1.19 -20.11 -1.75
N ARG A 39 -0.37 -21.08 -2.18
CA ARG A 39 0.79 -21.58 -1.41
C ARG A 39 1.80 -20.47 -1.06
N PHE A 40 1.86 -19.40 -1.85
CA PHE A 40 2.74 -18.25 -1.59
C PHE A 40 2.01 -17.07 -0.93
N ALA A 41 0.74 -17.21 -0.53
CA ALA A 41 0.01 -16.12 0.12
C ALA A 41 0.71 -15.65 1.41
N ASP A 42 1.32 -16.56 2.17
CA ASP A 42 2.05 -16.25 3.40
C ASP A 42 3.30 -15.36 3.18
N VAL A 43 3.81 -15.28 1.95
CA VAL A 43 4.93 -14.36 1.60
C VAL A 43 4.54 -12.89 1.83
N ILE A 44 3.24 -12.58 1.86
CA ILE A 44 2.77 -11.23 2.19
C ILE A 44 3.27 -10.76 3.56
N TRP A 45 3.45 -11.68 4.52
CA TRP A 45 3.99 -11.36 5.84
C TRP A 45 5.44 -10.89 5.79
N VAL A 46 6.23 -11.47 4.88
CA VAL A 46 7.60 -11.01 4.62
C VAL A 46 7.57 -9.59 4.07
N TYR A 47 6.65 -9.29 3.14
CA TYR A 47 6.49 -7.93 2.62
C TYR A 47 6.03 -6.94 3.71
N LEU A 48 5.09 -7.32 4.57
CA LEU A 48 4.68 -6.50 5.72
C LEU A 48 5.85 -6.26 6.69
N GLY A 49 6.62 -7.30 7.03
CA GLY A 49 7.81 -7.17 7.85
C GLY A 49 8.85 -6.25 7.22
N PHE A 50 9.04 -6.34 5.90
CA PHE A 50 9.88 -5.43 5.13
C PHE A 50 9.38 -3.98 5.20
N LEU A 51 8.09 -3.74 5.02
CA LEU A 51 7.51 -2.39 5.12
C LEU A 51 7.72 -1.78 6.51
N LEU A 52 7.52 -2.56 7.58
CA LEU A 52 7.79 -2.13 8.95
C LEU A 52 9.28 -1.83 9.15
N PHE A 53 10.15 -2.76 8.73
CA PHE A 53 11.60 -2.59 8.80
C PHE A 53 12.06 -1.31 8.09
N MET A 54 11.60 -1.07 6.86
CA MET A 54 11.95 0.13 6.10
C MET A 54 11.44 1.41 6.76
N THR A 55 10.27 1.35 7.41
CA THR A 55 9.68 2.51 8.09
C THR A 55 10.49 2.93 9.32
N TYR A 56 10.96 1.98 10.12
CA TYR A 56 11.69 2.27 11.37
C TYR A 56 13.21 2.32 11.20
N LEU A 57 13.78 1.37 10.45
CA LEU A 57 15.23 1.19 10.31
C LEU A 57 15.78 1.64 8.96
N GLY A 58 14.95 1.75 7.92
CA GLY A 58 15.42 2.00 6.55
C GLY A 58 16.26 3.27 6.42
N LYS A 59 15.79 4.38 7.01
CA LYS A 59 16.52 5.66 7.04
C LYS A 59 17.73 5.65 7.98
N LEU A 60 17.67 4.89 9.07
CA LEU A 60 18.78 4.79 10.04
C LEU A 60 19.99 4.09 9.44
N LEU A 61 19.74 3.10 8.58
CA LEU A 61 20.77 2.29 7.94
C LEU A 61 21.23 2.84 6.58
N ASN A 62 20.73 4.01 6.14
CA ASN A 62 21.02 4.62 4.84
C ASN A 62 20.96 3.61 3.68
N LEU A 63 19.85 2.86 3.61
CA LEU A 63 19.68 1.79 2.62
C LEU A 63 19.64 2.34 1.19
N PRO A 64 20.00 1.52 0.18
CA PRO A 64 20.02 1.98 -1.20
C PRO A 64 18.61 2.33 -1.70
N LYS A 65 18.52 3.34 -2.57
CA LYS A 65 17.23 3.89 -3.07
C LYS A 65 16.31 2.86 -3.72
N TRP A 66 16.85 1.82 -4.36
CA TRP A 66 16.03 0.76 -4.95
C TRP A 66 15.22 0.00 -3.89
N LEU A 67 15.78 -0.13 -2.68
CA LEU A 67 15.13 -0.76 -1.54
C LEU A 67 14.04 0.14 -0.97
N GLU A 68 14.31 1.44 -0.87
CA GLU A 68 13.28 2.42 -0.48
C GLU A 68 12.11 2.41 -1.46
N ASN A 69 12.37 2.37 -2.77
CA ASN A 69 11.33 2.37 -3.81
C ASN A 69 10.43 1.12 -3.79
N LEU A 70 10.88 0.00 -3.22
CA LEU A 70 10.05 -1.20 -3.02
C LEU A 70 8.99 -1.02 -1.93
N SER A 71 9.22 -0.08 -1.00
CA SER A 71 8.26 0.22 0.06
C SER A 71 7.12 1.05 -0.51
N ILE A 72 5.90 0.53 -0.46
CA ILE A 72 4.71 1.31 -0.88
C ILE A 72 4.55 2.59 -0.04
N TYR A 73 5.00 2.56 1.23
CA TYR A 73 4.98 3.72 2.11
C TYR A 73 5.95 4.82 1.71
N SER A 74 6.98 4.53 0.90
CA SER A 74 7.85 5.57 0.35
C SER A 74 7.18 6.39 -0.75
N GLN A 75 6.17 5.80 -1.42
CA GLN A 75 5.43 6.43 -2.52
C GLN A 75 4.21 7.21 -2.01
N ILE A 76 3.80 6.97 -0.77
CA ILE A 76 2.64 7.62 -0.15
C ILE A 76 3.06 8.99 0.40
N PRO A 77 2.38 10.09 -0.01
CA PRO A 77 2.70 11.42 0.49
C PRO A 77 2.36 11.55 1.98
N LYS A 78 3.29 12.10 2.76
CA LYS A 78 3.14 12.25 4.21
C LYS A 78 2.38 13.54 4.54
N LEU A 79 1.06 13.50 4.44
CA LEU A 79 0.23 14.62 4.87
C LEU A 79 0.20 14.78 6.40
N PRO A 80 0.07 16.02 6.91
CA PRO A 80 -0.03 17.30 6.18
C PRO A 80 1.34 17.93 5.84
N VAL A 81 2.45 17.25 6.14
CA VAL A 81 3.82 17.77 6.01
C VAL A 81 4.22 17.96 4.55
N GLU A 82 3.82 17.02 3.70
CA GLU A 82 4.03 17.06 2.25
C GLU A 82 2.78 17.54 1.52
N LYS A 83 2.93 18.01 0.28
CA LYS A 83 1.76 18.32 -0.57
C LYS A 83 1.17 17.04 -1.15
N MET A 84 -0.16 17.00 -1.25
CA MET A 84 -0.86 15.88 -1.87
C MET A 84 -0.39 15.66 -3.31
N ASN A 85 0.14 14.48 -3.60
CA ASN A 85 0.53 14.06 -4.94
C ASN A 85 -0.55 13.15 -5.55
N LEU A 86 -1.59 13.77 -6.10
CA LEU A 86 -2.72 13.07 -6.74
C LEU A 86 -2.29 12.09 -7.86
N PRO A 87 -1.34 12.43 -8.74
CA PRO A 87 -0.86 11.49 -9.76
C PRO A 87 -0.36 10.17 -9.18
N THR A 88 0.48 10.23 -8.14
CA THR A 88 1.10 9.03 -7.54
C THR A 88 0.05 8.17 -6.84
N VAL A 89 -0.83 8.80 -6.06
CA VAL A 89 -1.91 8.11 -5.34
C VAL A 89 -2.87 7.41 -6.31
N SER A 90 -3.26 8.10 -7.39
CA SER A 90 -4.15 7.55 -8.41
C SER A 90 -3.52 6.35 -9.12
N LEU A 91 -2.23 6.43 -9.44
CA LEU A 91 -1.50 5.34 -10.08
C LEU A 91 -1.45 4.09 -9.20
N ILE A 92 -1.20 4.24 -7.89
CA ILE A 92 -1.22 3.13 -6.93
C ILE A 92 -2.60 2.48 -6.86
N LEU A 93 -3.67 3.28 -6.83
CA LEU A 93 -5.04 2.76 -6.80
C LEU A 93 -5.41 2.01 -8.08
N ILE A 94 -5.03 2.52 -9.24
CA ILE A 94 -5.25 1.84 -10.54
C ILE A 94 -4.52 0.51 -10.56
N LEU A 95 -3.25 0.47 -10.13
CA LEU A 95 -2.49 -0.78 -10.04
C LEU A 95 -3.15 -1.76 -9.06
N ALA A 96 -3.59 -1.29 -7.89
CA ALA A 96 -4.29 -2.12 -6.92
C ALA A 96 -5.57 -2.73 -7.52
N LEU A 97 -6.38 -1.94 -8.23
CA LEU A 97 -7.59 -2.43 -8.89
C LEU A 97 -7.26 -3.51 -9.94
N VAL A 98 -6.24 -3.29 -10.76
CA VAL A 98 -5.80 -4.27 -11.77
C VAL A 98 -5.37 -5.58 -11.10
N LEU A 99 -4.56 -5.51 -10.04
CA LEU A 99 -4.10 -6.69 -9.29
C LEU A 99 -5.28 -7.47 -8.68
N ILE A 100 -6.26 -6.78 -8.09
CA ILE A 100 -7.47 -7.39 -7.54
C ILE A 100 -8.27 -8.09 -8.63
N LEU A 101 -8.49 -7.44 -9.79
CA LEU A 101 -9.25 -8.03 -10.89
C LEU A 101 -8.57 -9.27 -11.47
N ILE A 102 -7.23 -9.27 -11.57
CA ILE A 102 -6.46 -10.44 -12.01
C ILE A 102 -6.55 -11.54 -10.96
N GLY A 103 -6.35 -11.22 -9.68
CA GLY A 103 -6.45 -12.16 -8.56
C GLY A 103 -7.82 -12.82 -8.50
N TYR A 104 -8.89 -12.03 -8.63
CA TYR A 104 -10.27 -12.52 -8.67
C TYR A 104 -10.51 -13.49 -9.83
N LYS A 105 -10.13 -13.12 -11.06
CA LYS A 105 -10.28 -14.01 -12.23
C LYS A 105 -9.45 -15.29 -12.12
N ALA A 106 -8.25 -15.21 -11.55
CA ALA A 106 -7.41 -16.37 -11.33
C ALA A 106 -8.00 -17.30 -10.27
N TYR A 107 -8.56 -16.74 -9.19
CA TYR A 107 -9.28 -17.47 -8.16
C TYR A 107 -10.50 -18.21 -8.75
N GLU A 108 -11.35 -17.50 -9.50
CA GLU A 108 -12.53 -18.07 -10.18
C GLU A 108 -12.16 -19.26 -11.07
N ARG A 109 -11.10 -19.12 -11.89
CA ARG A 109 -10.64 -20.22 -12.76
C ARG A 109 -10.15 -21.44 -11.99
N ARG A 110 -9.52 -21.27 -10.82
CA ARG A 110 -9.05 -22.38 -10.00
C ARG A 110 -10.20 -23.11 -9.32
N ASP A 111 -11.17 -22.36 -8.82
CA ASP A 111 -12.32 -22.93 -8.11
C ASP A 111 -13.13 -23.85 -9.03
N LEU A 112 -13.32 -23.43 -10.30
CA LEU A 112 -13.97 -24.24 -11.34
C LEU A 112 -13.24 -25.53 -11.73
N ILE A 113 -11.94 -25.65 -11.44
CA ILE A 113 -11.15 -26.87 -11.72
C ILE A 113 -11.19 -27.83 -10.51
N THR A 114 -11.47 -27.32 -9.31
CA THR A 114 -11.36 -28.08 -8.06
C THR A 114 -12.72 -28.54 -7.50
N GLY A 115 -13.84 -28.02 -8.01
CA GLY A 115 -15.21 -28.45 -7.71
C GLY A 115 -15.75 -29.48 -8.70
#